data_AF-A0A1G3M7B8-F1
#
_entry.id   AF-A0A1G3M7B8-F1
#
_cell.length_a   1.000
_cell.length_b   1.000
_cell.length_c   1.000
_cell.angle_alpha   90.00
_cell.angle_beta   90.00
_cell.angle_gamma   90.00
#
_symmetry.space_group_name_H-M   'P 1'
#
loop_
_entity.id
_entity.type
_entity.pdbx_description
1 polymer ?
#
loop_
_entity_poly.entity_id
_entity_poly.type
_entity_poly.pdbx_seq_one_letter_code
_entity_poly.pdbx_strand_id
1 'polypeptide(L)'
;MENIFIKYIHQGKIASLEELKRTYRQIVMKTHPDAVGSDSLVEEYIECRHYYEEARTLFENEVQHHEITDYRLLFYKEYYSLERIDKPYAFNKYYFSRNQIELTKQRASEYFRKWQPERNELYEQANRIYDQIKLEKPRGPYMKHALLFNLSPVFHNILSYELTGLQFYQKQLKQNFAAVLFQLEQRQFHKLVEFIQFLIADMEQGPVIHL
;
A
#
# COMPACT_ATOMS: atom_id res chain seq x y z
N MET A 1 -0.87 2.43 37.85
CA MET A 1 -0.87 0.96 37.68
C MET A 1 0.22 0.58 36.68
N GLU A 2 0.74 -0.65 36.70
CA GLU A 2 1.69 -1.14 35.69
C GLU A 2 0.92 -1.37 34.37
N ASN A 3 1.43 -0.89 33.23
CA ASN A 3 0.77 -1.07 31.93
C ASN A 3 0.70 -2.57 31.55
N ILE A 4 -0.50 -3.12 31.60
CA ILE A 4 -0.75 -4.55 31.39
C ILE A 4 -0.35 -5.03 29.98
N PHE A 5 -0.47 -4.15 28.97
CA PHE A 5 -0.10 -4.48 27.60
C PHE A 5 1.42 -4.57 27.46
N ILE A 6 2.17 -3.61 28.00
CA ILE A 6 3.64 -3.63 28.01
C ILE A 6 4.16 -4.86 28.75
N LYS A 7 3.55 -5.20 29.90
CA LYS A 7 3.87 -6.43 30.63
C LYS A 7 3.67 -7.68 29.78
N TYR A 8 2.57 -7.77 29.02
CA TYR A 8 2.32 -8.90 28.13
C TYR A 8 3.25 -8.93 26.92
N ILE A 9 3.69 -7.78 26.42
CA ILE A 9 4.73 -7.67 25.38
C ILE A 9 6.05 -8.24 25.91
N HIS A 10 6.53 -7.78 27.07
CA HIS A 10 7.77 -8.30 27.67
C HIS A 10 7.73 -9.78 28.02
N GLN A 11 6.54 -10.32 28.31
CA GLN A 11 6.33 -11.76 28.54
C GLN A 11 6.22 -12.58 27.24
N GLY A 12 6.28 -11.94 26.06
CA GLY A 12 6.11 -12.60 24.77
C GLY A 12 4.69 -13.10 24.48
N LYS A 13 3.69 -12.65 25.24
CA LYS A 13 2.27 -13.03 25.07
C LYS A 13 1.57 -12.20 23.98
N ILE A 14 2.13 -11.05 23.65
CA ILE A 14 1.72 -10.20 22.53
C ILE A 14 2.97 -10.00 21.68
N ALA A 15 3.00 -10.60 20.50
CA ALA A 15 4.12 -10.58 19.58
C ALA A 15 3.90 -9.64 18.38
N SER A 16 2.70 -9.09 18.22
CA SER A 16 2.39 -8.20 17.10
C SER A 16 1.36 -7.11 17.44
N LEU A 17 1.30 -6.09 16.58
CA LEU A 17 0.29 -5.02 16.66
C LEU A 17 -1.15 -5.55 16.51
N GLU A 18 -1.37 -6.59 15.72
CA GLU A 18 -2.71 -7.21 15.59
C GLU A 18 -3.10 -7.97 16.86
N GLU A 19 -2.15 -8.67 17.50
CA GLU A 19 -2.37 -9.30 18.80
C GLU A 19 -2.59 -8.26 19.91
N LEU A 20 -1.90 -7.12 19.86
CA LEU A 20 -2.12 -6.01 20.78
C LEU A 20 -3.55 -5.47 20.65
N LYS A 21 -4.01 -5.19 19.41
CA LYS A 21 -5.39 -4.75 19.13
C LYS A 21 -6.42 -5.77 19.62
N ARG A 22 -6.17 -7.07 19.39
CA ARG A 22 -7.07 -8.14 19.82
C ARG A 22 -7.17 -8.21 21.33
N THR A 23 -6.03 -8.16 22.03
CA THR A 23 -5.97 -8.18 23.49
C THR A 23 -6.63 -6.95 24.10
N TYR A 24 -6.42 -5.77 23.50
CA TYR A 24 -7.11 -4.54 23.89
C TYR A 24 -8.62 -4.68 23.81
N ARG A 25 -9.16 -5.15 22.68
CA ARG A 25 -10.61 -5.38 22.52
C ARG A 25 -11.17 -6.33 23.58
N GLN A 26 -10.45 -7.41 23.90
CA GLN A 26 -10.88 -8.37 24.91
C GLN A 26 -10.91 -7.78 26.33
N ILE A 27 -9.95 -6.93 26.68
CA ILE A 27 -9.91 -6.27 27.99
C ILE A 27 -11.00 -5.19 28.08
N VAL A 28 -11.13 -4.36 27.05
CA VAL A 28 -12.17 -3.32 26.97
C VAL A 28 -13.58 -3.90 27.09
N MET A 29 -13.85 -5.05 26.45
CA MET A 29 -15.15 -5.72 26.59
C MET A 29 -15.44 -6.23 28.00
N LYS A 30 -14.40 -6.55 28.79
CA LYS A 30 -14.53 -7.01 30.17
C LYS A 30 -14.64 -5.86 31.17
N THR A 31 -14.04 -4.71 30.87
CA THR A 31 -14.05 -3.51 31.72
C THR A 31 -15.11 -2.50 31.30
N HIS A 32 -15.90 -2.77 30.26
CA HIS A 32 -16.94 -1.85 29.79
C HIS A 32 -17.92 -1.50 30.94
N PRO A 33 -18.29 -0.22 31.12
CA PRO A 33 -19.17 0.22 32.21
C PRO A 33 -20.50 -0.56 32.31
N ASP A 34 -21.04 -0.93 31.14
CA ASP A 34 -22.29 -1.70 31.04
C ASP A 34 -22.16 -3.18 31.46
N ALA A 35 -20.95 -3.69 31.68
CA ALA A 35 -20.74 -5.10 31.99
C ALA A 35 -21.15 -5.46 33.42
N VAL A 36 -20.97 -4.56 34.41
CA VAL A 36 -21.29 -4.88 35.82
C VAL A 36 -21.58 -3.67 36.75
N GLY A 37 -21.70 -2.44 36.26
CA GLY A 37 -22.16 -1.29 37.08
C GLY A 37 -21.27 -0.91 38.28
N SER A 38 -19.98 -1.24 38.22
CA SER A 38 -19.00 -0.94 39.28
C SER A 38 -18.08 0.21 38.86
N ASP A 39 -17.97 1.25 39.70
CA ASP A 39 -17.14 2.43 39.45
C ASP A 39 -15.66 2.09 39.20
N SER A 40 -15.15 1.00 39.78
CA SER A 40 -13.76 0.55 39.56
C SER A 40 -13.49 0.06 38.13
N LEU A 41 -14.51 -0.48 37.44
CA LEU A 41 -14.38 -0.91 36.04
C LEU A 41 -14.35 0.28 35.08
N VAL A 42 -14.97 1.40 35.46
CA VAL A 42 -14.97 2.63 34.67
C VAL A 42 -13.60 3.27 34.65
N GLU A 43 -12.92 3.33 35.81
CA GLU A 43 -11.53 3.81 35.90
C GLU A 43 -10.59 2.92 35.08
N GLU A 44 -10.70 1.60 35.20
CA GLU A 44 -9.92 0.65 34.40
C GLU A 44 -10.19 0.78 32.89
N TYR A 45 -11.44 1.04 32.48
CA TYR A 45 -11.81 1.29 31.09
C TYR A 45 -11.17 2.58 30.53
N ILE A 46 -11.17 3.66 31.31
CA ILE A 46 -10.56 4.94 30.93
C ILE A 46 -9.04 4.77 30.77
N GLU A 47 -8.39 4.11 31.73
CA GLU A 47 -6.94 3.87 31.68
C GLU A 47 -6.53 2.90 30.57
N CYS A 48 -7.38 1.91 30.23
CA CYS A 48 -7.09 0.89 29.23
C CYS A 48 -6.73 1.50 27.86
N ARG A 49 -7.39 2.60 27.45
CA ARG A 49 -7.06 3.31 26.21
C ARG A 49 -5.67 3.94 26.28
N HIS A 50 -5.31 4.56 27.41
CA HIS A 50 -3.99 5.16 27.61
C HIS A 50 -2.89 4.08 27.57
N TYR A 51 -3.11 2.96 28.25
CA TYR A 51 -2.15 1.84 28.24
C TYR A 51 -1.98 1.22 26.85
N TYR A 52 -3.05 1.14 26.05
CA TYR A 52 -2.96 0.68 24.66
C TYR A 52 -2.15 1.63 23.77
N GLU A 53 -2.37 2.94 23.87
CA GLU A 53 -1.61 3.95 23.12
C GLU A 53 -0.11 3.89 23.47
N GLU A 54 0.21 3.75 24.75
CA GLU A 54 1.60 3.62 25.23
C GLU A 54 2.26 2.33 24.72
N ALA A 55 1.57 1.18 24.80
CA ALA A 55 2.08 -0.09 24.31
C ALA A 55 2.20 -0.14 22.77
N ARG A 56 1.31 0.56 22.06
CA ARG A 56 1.38 0.74 20.61
C ARG A 56 2.60 1.58 20.24
N THR A 57 2.84 2.67 20.97
CA THR A 57 4.02 3.51 20.78
C THR A 57 5.31 2.71 21.04
N LEU A 58 5.31 1.83 22.04
CA LEU A 58 6.41 0.91 22.30
C LEU A 58 6.65 -0.06 21.15
N PHE A 59 5.62 -0.69 20.57
CA PHE A 59 5.78 -1.49 19.34
C PHE A 59 6.29 -0.66 18.16
N GLU A 60 5.71 0.52 17.93
CA GLU A 60 6.12 1.41 16.84
C GLU A 60 7.58 1.88 17.00
N ASN A 61 8.10 1.95 18.24
CA ASN A 61 9.49 2.29 18.55
C ASN A 61 10.44 1.08 18.60
N GLU A 62 10.01 -0.09 19.08
CA GLU A 62 10.82 -1.33 19.10
C GLU A 62 11.02 -1.89 17.68
N VAL A 63 10.04 -1.70 16.79
CA VAL A 63 10.16 -2.02 15.36
C VAL A 63 11.22 -1.16 14.66
N GLN A 64 11.62 -0.01 15.21
CA GLN A 64 12.70 0.79 14.62
C GLN A 64 14.10 0.18 14.73
N HIS A 65 14.29 -0.88 15.54
CA HIS A 65 15.63 -1.43 15.75
C HIS A 65 15.94 -2.78 15.10
N HIS A 66 15.00 -3.43 14.40
CA HIS A 66 15.26 -4.64 13.59
C HIS A 66 14.40 -4.69 12.30
N GLU A 67 14.24 -3.57 11.58
CA GLU A 67 13.72 -3.62 10.22
C GLU A 67 14.81 -4.16 9.27
N ILE A 68 14.68 -5.41 8.84
CA ILE A 68 15.03 -5.72 7.45
C ILE A 68 14.05 -4.86 6.63
N THR A 69 14.51 -3.69 6.19
CA THR A 69 13.66 -2.78 5.41
C THR A 69 13.30 -3.49 4.10
N ASP A 70 12.07 -3.98 4.01
CA ASP A 70 11.56 -4.60 2.80
C ASP A 70 11.23 -3.50 1.76
N TYR A 71 12.25 -3.16 0.97
CA TYR A 71 12.14 -2.16 -0.08
C TYR A 71 11.15 -2.55 -1.18
N ARG A 72 10.88 -3.84 -1.38
CA ARG A 72 9.81 -4.31 -2.29
C ARG A 72 8.47 -3.83 -1.75
N LEU A 73 8.19 -4.07 -0.47
CA LEU A 73 6.93 -3.67 0.15
C LEU A 73 6.75 -2.15 0.16
N LEU A 74 7.80 -1.42 0.51
CA LEU A 74 7.78 0.04 0.53
C LEU A 74 7.54 0.62 -0.87
N PHE A 75 8.17 0.04 -1.90
CA PHE A 75 7.92 0.41 -3.29
C PHE A 75 6.44 0.26 -3.65
N TYR A 76 5.86 -0.93 -3.44
CA TYR A 76 4.47 -1.19 -3.82
C TYR A 76 3.47 -0.31 -3.07
N LYS A 77 3.73 0.01 -1.79
CA LYS A 77 2.91 0.95 -1.00
C LYS A 77 2.92 2.36 -1.61
N GLU A 78 4.10 2.90 -1.89
CA GLU A 78 4.21 4.25 -2.48
C GLU A 78 3.65 4.28 -3.91
N TYR A 79 3.90 3.23 -4.71
CA TYR A 79 3.41 3.17 -6.08
C TYR A 79 1.88 3.01 -6.16
N TYR A 80 1.28 2.27 -5.24
CA TYR A 80 -0.19 2.22 -5.08
C TYR A 80 -0.77 3.56 -4.64
N SER A 81 -0.07 4.31 -3.77
CA SER A 81 -0.45 5.66 -3.39
C SER A 81 -0.50 6.58 -4.63
N LEU A 82 0.52 6.53 -5.49
CA LEU A 82 0.57 7.29 -6.75
C LEU A 82 -0.62 7.01 -7.66
N GLU A 83 -0.99 5.75 -7.86
CA GLU A 83 -2.17 5.39 -8.68
C GLU A 83 -3.49 5.99 -8.14
N ARG A 84 -3.55 6.32 -6.85
CA ARG A 84 -4.74 6.93 -6.24
C ARG A 84 -4.72 8.45 -6.30
N ILE A 85 -3.55 9.07 -6.06
CA ILE A 85 -3.44 10.53 -5.90
C ILE A 85 -3.11 11.26 -7.21
N ASP A 86 -2.39 10.61 -8.13
CA ASP A 86 -1.92 11.20 -9.38
C ASP A 86 -2.79 10.77 -10.57
N LYS A 87 -4.08 11.16 -10.51
CA LYS A 87 -5.07 10.90 -11.56
C LYS A 87 -5.33 12.16 -12.41
N PRO A 88 -5.17 12.11 -13.74
CA PRO A 88 -5.23 13.30 -14.61
C PRO A 88 -6.62 13.95 -14.74
N TYR A 89 -7.69 13.25 -14.33
CA TYR A 89 -9.08 13.71 -14.43
C TYR A 89 -9.85 13.67 -13.11
N ALA A 90 -9.16 13.74 -11.97
CA ALA A 90 -9.84 13.80 -10.68
C ALA A 90 -10.68 15.09 -10.60
N PHE A 91 -12.01 14.94 -10.45
CA PHE A 91 -12.95 16.06 -10.26
C PHE A 91 -12.57 16.93 -9.05
N ASN A 92 -11.84 16.36 -8.10
CA ASN A 92 -11.32 16.99 -6.91
C ASN A 92 -9.82 17.27 -7.05
N LYS A 93 -9.46 18.26 -7.89
CA LYS A 93 -8.09 18.73 -8.16
C LYS A 93 -7.30 19.24 -6.93
N TYR A 94 -7.89 19.23 -5.72
CA TYR A 94 -7.41 19.97 -4.54
C TYR A 94 -7.05 19.13 -3.31
N TYR A 95 -7.06 17.79 -3.36
CA TYR A 95 -6.78 16.99 -2.14
C TYR A 95 -5.30 16.74 -1.88
N PHE A 96 -4.46 16.71 -2.91
CA PHE A 96 -3.03 16.42 -2.77
C PHE A 96 -2.22 17.51 -3.46
N SER A 97 -1.27 18.09 -2.73
CA SER A 97 -0.39 19.12 -3.29
C SER A 97 0.53 18.49 -4.34
N ARG A 98 0.94 19.27 -5.35
CA ARG A 98 1.95 18.85 -6.32
C ARG A 98 3.22 18.34 -5.63
N ASN A 99 3.60 18.99 -4.52
CA ASN A 99 4.74 18.59 -3.70
C ASN A 99 4.58 17.18 -3.11
N GLN A 100 3.37 16.81 -2.71
CA GLN A 100 3.09 15.47 -2.19
C GLN A 100 3.21 14.40 -3.27
N ILE A 101 2.71 14.68 -4.49
CA ILE A 101 2.85 13.74 -5.63
C ILE A 101 4.33 13.55 -5.97
N GLU A 102 5.10 14.64 -6.08
CA GLU A 102 6.54 14.56 -6.36
C GLU A 102 7.30 13.83 -5.25
N LEU A 103 6.97 14.06 -3.97
CA LEU A 103 7.58 13.35 -2.85
C LEU A 103 7.28 11.85 -2.90
N THR A 104 6.04 11.46 -3.18
CA THR A 104 5.65 10.05 -3.34
C THR A 104 6.36 9.41 -4.55
N LYS A 105 6.55 10.15 -5.67
CA LYS A 105 7.35 9.69 -6.81
C LYS A 105 8.81 9.47 -6.43
N GLN A 106 9.42 10.39 -5.69
CA GLN A 106 10.80 10.27 -5.21
C GLN A 106 10.96 9.04 -4.32
N ARG A 107 10.09 8.85 -3.33
CA ARG A 107 10.13 7.68 -2.44
C ARG A 107 9.97 6.36 -3.19
N ALA A 108 9.00 6.27 -4.10
CA ALA A 108 8.83 5.08 -4.93
C ALA A 108 10.11 4.78 -5.74
N SER A 109 10.74 5.81 -6.32
CA SER A 109 12.01 5.65 -7.04
C SER A 109 13.15 5.19 -6.14
N GLU A 110 13.28 5.75 -4.94
CA GLU A 110 14.32 5.36 -3.98
C GLU A 110 14.14 3.91 -3.51
N TYR A 111 12.91 3.51 -3.19
CA TYR A 111 12.61 2.14 -2.77
C TYR A 111 12.83 1.15 -3.92
N PHE A 112 12.40 1.49 -5.13
CA PHE A 112 12.66 0.65 -6.29
C PHE A 112 14.16 0.48 -6.54
N ARG A 113 14.95 1.56 -6.45
CA ARG A 113 16.40 1.51 -6.62
C ARG A 113 17.09 0.60 -5.60
N LYS A 114 16.62 0.62 -4.35
CA LYS A 114 17.17 -0.23 -3.28
C LYS A 114 16.72 -1.68 -3.41
N TRP A 115 15.52 -1.93 -3.93
CA TRP A 115 15.00 -3.28 -4.18
C TRP A 115 15.62 -3.94 -5.42
N GLN A 116 15.66 -3.22 -6.54
CA GLN A 116 16.08 -3.71 -7.86
C GLN A 116 17.10 -2.74 -8.51
N PRO A 117 18.33 -2.65 -7.98
CA PRO A 117 19.31 -1.66 -8.43
C PRO A 117 19.65 -1.79 -9.92
N GLU A 118 19.76 -3.02 -10.43
CA GLU A 118 20.07 -3.29 -11.84
C GLU A 118 18.95 -2.86 -12.81
N ARG A 119 17.72 -2.71 -12.31
CA ARG A 119 16.54 -2.34 -13.11
C ARG A 119 16.08 -0.91 -12.86
N ASN A 120 16.82 -0.10 -12.09
CA ASN A 120 16.40 1.26 -11.77
C ASN A 120 16.12 2.11 -13.02
N GLU A 121 16.96 1.98 -14.06
CA GLU A 121 16.76 2.69 -15.32
C GLU A 121 15.46 2.27 -16.03
N LEU A 122 15.08 0.99 -15.98
CA LEU A 122 13.82 0.50 -16.52
C LEU A 122 12.62 1.18 -15.86
N TYR A 123 12.62 1.28 -14.52
CA TYR A 123 11.56 1.96 -13.78
C TYR A 123 11.49 3.45 -14.14
N GLU A 124 12.62 4.16 -14.16
CA GLU A 124 12.63 5.59 -14.48
C GLU A 124 12.09 5.87 -15.89
N GLN A 125 12.50 5.07 -16.88
CA GLN A 125 12.02 5.20 -18.26
C GLN A 125 10.52 4.85 -18.37
N ALA A 126 10.08 3.75 -17.75
CA ALA A 126 8.68 3.34 -17.74
C ALA A 126 7.78 4.40 -17.07
N ASN A 127 8.23 4.98 -15.96
CA ASN A 127 7.46 5.99 -15.23
C ASN A 127 7.31 7.29 -16.05
N ARG A 128 8.35 7.71 -16.79
CA ARG A 128 8.25 8.84 -17.73
C ARG A 128 7.24 8.60 -18.85
N ILE A 129 7.25 7.40 -19.44
CA ILE A 129 6.27 7.01 -20.46
C ILE A 129 4.86 7.01 -19.86
N TYR A 130 4.71 6.48 -18.65
CA TYR A 130 3.41 6.43 -18.00
C TYR A 130 2.87 7.84 -17.67
N ASP A 131 3.72 8.75 -17.18
CA ASP A 131 3.39 10.16 -17.00
C ASP A 131 2.99 10.82 -18.32
N GLN A 132 3.69 10.52 -19.42
CA GLN A 132 3.30 11.00 -20.75
C GLN A 132 1.90 10.53 -21.13
N ILE A 133 1.57 9.26 -20.90
CA ILE A 133 0.23 8.69 -21.16
C ILE A 133 -0.83 9.39 -20.30
N LYS A 134 -0.53 9.71 -19.03
CA LYS A 134 -1.46 10.45 -18.16
C LYS A 134 -1.80 11.85 -18.68
N LEU A 135 -0.85 12.52 -19.33
CA LEU A 135 -1.02 13.86 -19.88
C LEU A 135 -1.80 13.89 -21.21
N GLU A 136 -2.05 12.73 -21.82
CA GLU A 136 -2.80 12.64 -23.08
C GLU A 136 -4.26 13.03 -22.88
N LYS A 137 -4.68 14.13 -23.52
CA LYS A 137 -6.08 14.54 -23.54
C LYS A 137 -6.92 13.58 -24.38
N PRO A 138 -8.15 13.23 -23.97
CA PRO A 138 -9.04 12.40 -24.78
C PRO A 138 -9.38 13.19 -26.06
N ARG A 139 -9.24 12.58 -27.24
CA ARG A 139 -9.59 13.24 -28.51
C ARG A 139 -11.00 12.82 -28.96
N GLY A 140 -11.88 13.80 -29.16
CA GLY A 140 -13.19 13.62 -29.83
C GLY A 140 -14.43 13.61 -28.92
N PRO A 141 -15.65 13.73 -29.52
CA PRO A 141 -16.92 13.84 -28.80
C PRO A 141 -17.37 12.52 -28.14
N TYR A 142 -16.89 11.39 -28.65
CA TYR A 142 -16.95 10.10 -27.98
C TYR A 142 -15.56 9.90 -27.40
N MET A 143 -15.40 9.97 -26.08
CA MET A 143 -14.13 9.78 -25.38
C MET A 143 -13.53 8.40 -25.69
N LYS A 144 -12.96 8.22 -26.89
CA LYS A 144 -12.34 6.99 -27.35
C LYS A 144 -11.09 6.79 -26.52
N HIS A 145 -11.30 5.96 -25.51
CA HIS A 145 -10.40 5.21 -24.64
C HIS A 145 -8.97 5.73 -24.70
N ALA A 146 -8.71 6.83 -23.98
CA ALA A 146 -7.33 7.19 -23.65
C ALA A 146 -6.67 5.94 -23.08
N LEU A 147 -5.50 5.57 -23.62
CA LEU A 147 -4.74 4.37 -23.25
C LEU A 147 -4.67 4.18 -21.72
N LEU A 148 -4.60 5.28 -20.98
CA LEU A 148 -4.68 5.34 -19.53
C LEU A 148 -5.87 4.56 -18.92
N PHE A 149 -7.07 4.64 -19.50
CA PHE A 149 -8.26 3.96 -18.97
C PHE A 149 -8.15 2.43 -19.05
N ASN A 150 -7.39 1.92 -20.02
CA ASN A 150 -7.11 0.49 -20.13
C ASN A 150 -5.90 0.09 -19.28
N LEU A 151 -4.94 1.01 -19.10
CA LEU A 151 -3.68 0.78 -18.40
C LEU A 151 -3.78 0.90 -16.87
N SER A 152 -4.55 1.86 -16.35
CA SER A 152 -4.70 2.04 -14.89
C SER A 152 -5.31 0.80 -14.19
N PRO A 153 -6.31 0.09 -14.77
CA PRO A 153 -6.75 -1.19 -14.21
C PRO A 153 -5.66 -2.27 -14.13
N VAL A 154 -4.72 -2.28 -15.08
CA VAL A 154 -3.57 -3.22 -15.04
C VAL A 154 -2.70 -2.94 -13.83
N PHE A 155 -2.27 -1.69 -13.64
CA PHE A 155 -1.51 -1.29 -12.46
C PHE A 155 -2.32 -1.52 -11.18
N HIS A 156 -3.58 -1.09 -11.13
CA HIS A 156 -4.43 -1.30 -9.96
C HIS A 156 -4.48 -2.77 -9.53
N ASN A 157 -4.65 -3.70 -10.48
CA ASN A 157 -4.72 -5.13 -10.16
C ASN A 157 -3.38 -5.69 -9.67
N ILE A 158 -2.27 -5.35 -10.32
CA ILE A 158 -0.93 -5.78 -9.89
C ILE A 158 -0.66 -5.27 -8.46
N LEU A 159 -0.80 -3.96 -8.24
CA LEU A 159 -0.50 -3.34 -6.96
C LEU A 159 -1.44 -3.82 -5.84
N SER A 160 -2.73 -4.02 -6.16
CA SER A 160 -3.68 -4.54 -5.18
C SER A 160 -3.41 -5.99 -4.83
N TYR A 161 -3.00 -6.83 -5.79
CA TYR A 161 -2.57 -8.20 -5.46
C TYR A 161 -1.37 -8.19 -4.52
N GLU A 162 -0.33 -7.42 -4.85
CA GLU A 162 0.91 -7.37 -4.07
C GLU A 162 0.69 -6.91 -2.63
N LEU A 163 -0.28 -6.01 -2.43
CA LEU A 163 -0.63 -5.46 -1.11
C LEU A 163 -1.79 -6.17 -0.40
N THR A 164 -2.37 -7.23 -0.97
CA THR A 164 -3.50 -7.93 -0.32
C THR A 164 -3.44 -9.45 -0.40
N GLY A 165 -2.63 -10.01 -1.31
CA GLY A 165 -2.60 -11.44 -1.61
C GLY A 165 -3.87 -11.99 -2.26
N LEU A 166 -4.86 -11.14 -2.58
CA LEU A 166 -6.15 -11.60 -3.09
C LEU A 166 -6.06 -12.04 -4.55
N GLN A 167 -6.23 -13.35 -4.76
CA GLN A 167 -6.23 -14.04 -6.07
C GLN A 167 -7.24 -13.46 -7.08
N PHE A 168 -8.25 -12.74 -6.60
CA PHE A 168 -9.20 -12.00 -7.43
C PHE A 168 -8.49 -11.04 -8.41
N TYR A 169 -7.52 -10.26 -7.93
CA TYR A 169 -6.82 -9.27 -8.76
C TYR A 169 -5.96 -9.92 -9.85
N GLN A 170 -5.32 -11.06 -9.53
CA GLN A 170 -4.57 -11.84 -10.50
C GLN A 170 -5.47 -12.40 -11.62
N LYS A 171 -6.69 -12.85 -11.27
CA LYS A 171 -7.68 -13.32 -12.26
C LYS A 171 -8.17 -12.18 -13.16
N GLN A 172 -8.45 -11.00 -12.59
CA GLN A 172 -8.89 -9.83 -13.37
C GLN A 172 -7.82 -9.34 -14.34
N LEU A 173 -6.55 -9.38 -13.95
CA LEU A 173 -5.44 -9.01 -14.82
C LEU A 173 -5.45 -9.82 -16.12
N LYS A 174 -5.57 -11.16 -16.03
CA LYS A 174 -5.50 -12.07 -17.19
C LYS A 174 -6.55 -11.79 -18.27
N GLN A 175 -7.72 -11.24 -17.92
CA GLN A 175 -8.81 -11.02 -18.86
C GLN A 175 -8.57 -9.84 -19.81
N ASN A 176 -7.87 -8.79 -19.36
CA ASN A 176 -7.72 -7.54 -20.11
C ASN A 176 -6.29 -7.24 -20.56
N PHE A 177 -5.31 -8.00 -20.06
CA PHE A 177 -3.90 -7.65 -20.17
C PHE A 177 -3.33 -7.74 -21.60
N ALA A 178 -3.68 -8.77 -22.37
CA ALA A 178 -3.14 -8.97 -23.72
C ALA A 178 -3.47 -7.80 -24.67
N ALA A 179 -4.68 -7.25 -24.57
CA ALA A 179 -5.12 -6.10 -25.37
C ALA A 179 -4.35 -4.83 -25.01
N VAL A 180 -4.04 -4.62 -23.72
CA VAL A 180 -3.26 -3.47 -23.24
C VAL A 180 -1.81 -3.56 -23.72
N LEU A 181 -1.18 -4.73 -23.58
CA LEU A 181 0.19 -4.93 -24.07
C LEU A 181 0.30 -4.66 -25.57
N PHE A 182 -0.63 -5.20 -26.36
CA PHE A 182 -0.66 -4.95 -27.80
C PHE A 182 -0.76 -3.45 -28.12
N GLN A 183 -1.61 -2.70 -27.41
CA GLN A 183 -1.71 -1.24 -27.59
C GLN A 183 -0.41 -0.51 -27.22
N LEU A 184 0.29 -0.94 -26.18
CA LEU A 184 1.58 -0.35 -25.78
C LEU A 184 2.67 -0.63 -26.81
N GLU A 185 2.72 -1.84 -27.35
CA GLU A 185 3.67 -2.23 -28.40
C GLU A 185 3.45 -1.48 -29.70
N GLN A 186 2.20 -1.32 -30.15
CA GLN A 186 1.85 -0.53 -31.34
C GLN A 186 2.29 0.93 -31.21
N ARG A 187 2.35 1.44 -29.97
CA ARG A 187 2.82 2.81 -29.66
C ARG A 187 4.32 2.88 -29.34
N GLN A 188 5.05 1.77 -29.51
CA GLN A 188 6.49 1.67 -29.26
C GLN A 188 6.90 1.99 -27.80
N PHE A 189 5.99 1.77 -26.85
CA PHE A 189 6.23 1.97 -25.41
C PHE A 189 6.93 0.77 -24.76
N HIS A 190 8.01 0.30 -25.39
CA HIS A 190 8.69 -0.96 -25.04
C HIS A 190 9.16 -1.01 -23.58
N LYS A 191 9.66 0.10 -23.03
CA LYS A 191 10.13 0.14 -21.63
C LYS A 191 9.01 0.02 -20.61
N LEU A 192 7.84 0.56 -20.92
CA LEU A 192 6.66 0.40 -20.09
C LEU A 192 6.13 -1.04 -20.16
N VAL A 193 6.16 -1.67 -21.35
CA VAL A 193 5.83 -3.10 -21.51
C VAL A 193 6.77 -3.97 -20.69
N GLU A 194 8.07 -3.78 -20.83
CA GLU A 194 9.12 -4.52 -20.11
C GLU A 194 8.95 -4.36 -18.59
N PHE A 195 8.63 -3.16 -18.12
CA PHE A 195 8.39 -2.90 -16.70
C PHE A 195 7.13 -3.60 -16.18
N ILE A 196 6.01 -3.56 -16.92
CA ILE A 196 4.79 -4.26 -16.51
C ILE A 196 5.00 -5.78 -16.48
N GLN A 197 5.72 -6.32 -17.47
CA GLN A 197 6.11 -7.73 -17.48
C GLN A 197 6.97 -8.10 -16.27
N PHE A 198 7.91 -7.24 -15.88
CA PHE A 198 8.68 -7.41 -14.65
C PHE A 198 7.77 -7.49 -13.41
N LEU A 199 6.82 -6.56 -13.26
CA LEU A 199 5.90 -6.58 -12.11
C LEU A 199 5.01 -7.83 -12.08
N ILE A 200 4.64 -8.36 -13.24
CA ILE A 200 3.85 -9.61 -13.33
C ILE A 200 4.70 -10.82 -12.95
N ALA A 201 5.95 -10.89 -13.43
CA ALA A 201 6.86 -11.95 -13.04
C ALA A 201 7.18 -11.90 -11.53
N ASP A 202 7.21 -10.71 -10.94
CA ASP A 202 7.30 -10.52 -9.49
C ASP A 202 6.03 -11.04 -8.78
N MET A 203 4.85 -10.69 -9.30
CA MET A 203 3.55 -11.16 -8.80
C MET A 203 3.43 -12.70 -8.81
N GLU A 204 4.03 -13.36 -9.80
CA GLU A 204 4.07 -14.83 -9.91
C GLU A 204 4.94 -15.50 -8.82
N GLN A 205 5.87 -14.75 -8.20
CA GLN A 205 6.66 -15.22 -7.05
C GLN A 205 5.88 -15.16 -5.73
N GLY A 206 4.69 -14.54 -5.75
CA GLY A 206 3.81 -14.38 -4.59
C GLY A 206 3.74 -12.92 -4.11
N PRO A 207 2.68 -12.58 -3.35
CA PRO A 207 2.48 -11.21 -2.89
C PRO A 207 3.58 -10.77 -1.93
N VAL A 208 3.92 -9.49 -1.93
CA VAL A 208 4.85 -8.94 -0.94
C VAL A 208 4.33 -9.05 0.48
N ILE A 209 3.02 -8.88 0.68
CA ILE A 209 2.43 -9.11 2.00
C ILE A 209 2.31 -10.62 2.21
N HIS A 210 3.16 -11.13 3.09
CA HIS A 210 3.01 -12.47 3.66
C HIS A 210 1.88 -12.42 4.70
N LEU A 211 0.69 -12.90 4.31
CA LEU A 211 -0.43 -13.15 5.22
C LEU A 211 -0.25 -14.48 5.96
#